data_AF-A0A7X7GPM6-F1
#
_entry.id   AF-A0A7X7GPM6-F1
#
_cell.length_a   1.000
_cell.length_b   1.000
_cell.length_c   1.000
_cell.angle_alpha   90.00
_cell.angle_beta   90.00
_cell.angle_gamma   90.00
#
_symmetry.space_group_name_H-M   'P 1'
#
loop_
_entity.id
_entity.type
_entity.pdbx_description
1 polymer ?
#
loop_
_entity_poly.entity_id
_entity_poly.type
_entity_poly.pdbx_seq_one_letter_code
_entity_poly.pdbx_strand_id
1 'polypeptide(L)'
;MTFLVTRKMSPELAARVRASVRGRRVRPTSARAPRTVALVRYCLLGALLTAAAGVLLLRRQVHDELAAERAALLDGVREQASRVTPDDRRALERARHWLAQVAAGEPPEDLIAEELRSADGLSAVLARPTLYVRGPQASFASPEGLQESAATSPKDAFVLCLNEPPATRSERTILGRTRTAYAGGSRMAQATGHVERLHAALVTLPLLDPAWQERVETAAGRRELLQLRRELERAPFDAAVRALQARQLLFLIDGPADTTGPTELDGERPHPVRVGLVDLGGDRLLLLLRRRVDPSWISEATRAEYARGMDSCALALDIRQDLLGEGEPTAAE
;
A
#
# COMPACT_ATOMS: atom_id res chain seq x y z
N MET A 1 101.58 -8.62 -35.42
CA MET A 1 100.73 -8.97 -34.26
C MET A 1 100.49 -7.70 -33.46
N THR A 2 99.34 -7.06 -33.66
CA THR A 2 99.16 -5.65 -33.29
C THR A 2 98.18 -5.52 -32.12
N PHE A 3 98.73 -5.00 -31.01
CA PHE A 3 98.06 -4.65 -29.76
C PHE A 3 97.03 -3.53 -29.97
N LEU A 4 95.73 -3.82 -29.77
CA LEU A 4 94.65 -2.81 -29.79
C LEU A 4 93.99 -2.60 -28.42
N VAL A 5 94.63 -3.03 -27.32
CA VAL A 5 94.10 -2.82 -25.96
C VAL A 5 95.24 -2.50 -25.00
N THR A 6 95.13 -1.37 -24.28
CA THR A 6 96.12 -0.90 -23.30
C THR A 6 95.62 -1.08 -21.86
N ARG A 7 96.53 -1.15 -20.88
CA ARG A 7 96.24 -1.43 -19.46
C ARG A 7 95.40 -0.35 -18.74
N LYS A 8 95.25 0.84 -19.35
CA LYS A 8 94.47 1.98 -18.83
C LYS A 8 93.04 2.07 -19.40
N MET A 9 92.62 1.17 -20.28
CA MET A 9 91.24 1.14 -20.78
C MET A 9 90.27 0.64 -19.71
N SER A 10 89.10 1.27 -19.61
CA SER A 10 88.00 0.76 -18.79
C SER A 10 87.56 -0.62 -19.30
N PRO A 11 87.15 -1.54 -18.40
CA PRO A 11 86.89 -2.93 -18.76
C PRO A 11 85.81 -3.09 -19.84
N GLU A 12 84.81 -2.20 -19.85
CA GLU A 12 83.75 -2.19 -20.84
C GLU A 12 84.23 -1.81 -22.25
N LEU A 13 85.14 -0.84 -22.36
CA LEU A 13 85.73 -0.43 -23.65
C LEU A 13 86.66 -1.53 -24.18
N ALA A 14 87.41 -2.19 -23.31
CA ALA A 14 88.30 -3.30 -23.67
C ALA A 14 87.51 -4.51 -24.17
N ALA A 15 86.36 -4.80 -23.56
CA ALA A 15 85.44 -5.83 -24.02
C ALA A 15 84.86 -5.52 -25.40
N ARG A 16 84.44 -4.26 -25.64
CA ARG A 16 83.91 -3.83 -26.95
C ARG A 16 84.96 -3.91 -28.06
N VAL A 17 86.18 -3.43 -27.83
CA VAL A 17 87.26 -3.49 -28.85
C VAL A 17 87.66 -4.95 -29.14
N ARG A 18 87.78 -5.80 -28.12
CA ARG A 18 88.05 -7.23 -28.34
C ARG A 18 86.91 -7.95 -29.07
N ALA A 19 85.66 -7.58 -28.83
CA ALA A 19 84.50 -8.12 -29.54
C ALA A 19 84.47 -7.68 -31.02
N SER A 20 84.81 -6.41 -31.29
CA SER A 20 84.91 -5.86 -32.64
C SER A 20 86.05 -6.48 -33.47
N VAL A 21 87.21 -6.73 -32.85
CA VAL A 21 88.38 -7.32 -33.52
C VAL A 21 88.27 -8.84 -33.71
N ARG A 22 87.57 -9.56 -32.82
CA ARG A 22 87.32 -11.01 -32.96
C ARG A 22 86.20 -11.34 -33.96
N GLY A 23 85.59 -10.36 -34.62
CA GLY A 23 84.50 -10.60 -35.57
C GLY A 23 83.28 -11.28 -34.96
N ARG A 24 83.15 -11.30 -33.63
CA ARG A 24 82.04 -11.95 -32.94
C ARG A 24 80.88 -10.97 -32.87
N ARG A 25 80.12 -10.88 -33.97
CA ARG A 25 78.81 -10.21 -33.98
C ARG A 25 78.01 -10.77 -32.81
N VAL A 26 77.64 -9.91 -31.85
CA VAL A 26 76.63 -10.25 -30.85
C VAL A 26 75.38 -10.56 -31.66
N ARG A 27 75.03 -11.85 -31.75
CA ARG A 27 73.80 -12.31 -32.39
C ARG A 27 72.67 -11.60 -31.63
N PRO A 28 71.83 -10.77 -32.26
CA PRO A 28 70.64 -10.27 -31.59
C PRO A 28 69.88 -11.51 -31.12
N THR A 29 69.62 -11.58 -29.82
CA THR A 29 68.68 -12.54 -29.23
C THR A 29 67.43 -12.47 -30.08
N SER A 30 67.18 -13.55 -30.83
CA SER A 30 66.18 -13.71 -31.88
C SER A 30 65.20 -12.54 -32.00
N ALA A 31 65.48 -11.60 -32.90
CA ALA A 31 64.46 -10.65 -33.32
C ALA A 31 63.30 -11.48 -33.88
N ARG A 32 62.20 -11.59 -33.12
CA ARG A 32 60.99 -12.29 -33.56
C ARG A 32 60.66 -11.79 -34.95
N ALA A 33 60.46 -12.70 -35.90
CA ALA A 33 60.23 -12.35 -37.29
C ALA A 33 59.10 -11.30 -37.36
N PRO A 34 59.26 -10.19 -38.11
CA PRO A 34 58.30 -9.08 -38.12
C PRO A 34 56.86 -9.52 -38.43
N ARG A 35 56.70 -10.62 -39.18
CA ARG A 35 55.42 -11.28 -39.45
C ARG A 35 54.74 -11.85 -38.20
N THR A 36 55.48 -12.43 -37.27
CA THR A 36 54.92 -12.95 -35.99
C THR A 36 54.45 -11.82 -35.08
N VAL A 37 55.21 -10.72 -35.03
CA VAL A 37 54.81 -9.52 -34.26
C VAL A 37 53.57 -8.87 -34.85
N ALA A 38 53.49 -8.79 -36.18
CA ALA A 38 52.30 -8.30 -36.89
C ALA A 38 51.06 -9.18 -36.62
N LEU A 39 51.21 -10.51 -36.71
CA LEU A 39 50.12 -11.46 -36.46
C LEU A 39 49.58 -11.34 -35.02
N VAL A 40 50.48 -11.28 -34.02
CA VAL A 40 50.09 -11.06 -32.62
C VAL A 40 49.36 -9.73 -32.43
N ARG A 41 49.80 -8.65 -33.10
CA ARG A 41 49.11 -7.35 -33.06
C ARG A 41 47.71 -7.44 -33.67
N TYR A 42 47.53 -8.11 -34.81
CA TYR A 42 46.21 -8.32 -35.41
C TYR A 42 45.29 -9.16 -34.51
N CYS A 43 45.80 -10.22 -33.89
CA CYS A 43 45.04 -11.01 -32.93
C CYS A 43 44.61 -10.18 -31.71
N LEU A 44 45.50 -9.36 -31.14
CA LEU A 44 45.18 -8.45 -30.04
C LEU A 44 44.11 -7.43 -30.43
N LEU A 45 44.22 -6.85 -31.63
CA LEU A 45 43.27 -5.88 -32.15
C LEU A 45 41.90 -6.53 -32.38
N GLY A 46 41.88 -7.76 -32.92
CA GLY A 46 40.66 -8.57 -33.06
C GLY A 46 40.02 -8.92 -31.71
N ALA A 47 40.82 -9.29 -30.71
CA ALA A 47 40.33 -9.53 -29.34
C ALA A 47 39.74 -8.26 -28.70
N LEU A 48 40.36 -7.09 -28.89
CA LEU A 48 39.83 -5.81 -28.41
C LEU A 48 38.51 -5.44 -29.10
N LEU A 49 38.43 -5.60 -30.43
CA LEU A 49 37.21 -5.31 -31.19
C LEU A 49 36.06 -6.24 -30.81
N THR A 50 36.33 -7.54 -30.65
CA THR A 50 35.31 -8.51 -30.22
C THR A 50 34.85 -8.27 -28.78
N ALA A 51 35.76 -7.93 -27.86
CA ALA A 51 35.39 -7.54 -26.49
C ALA A 51 34.53 -6.27 -26.48
N ALA A 52 34.89 -5.25 -27.25
CA ALA A 52 34.10 -4.02 -27.36
C ALA A 52 32.70 -4.27 -27.96
N ALA A 53 32.62 -5.07 -29.03
CA ALA A 53 31.35 -5.49 -29.63
C ALA A 53 30.49 -6.29 -28.63
N GLY A 54 31.09 -7.21 -27.86
CA GLY A 54 30.42 -7.97 -26.82
C GLY A 54 29.83 -7.08 -25.72
N VAL A 55 30.59 -6.08 -25.24
CA VAL A 55 30.11 -5.10 -24.26
C VAL A 55 28.94 -4.28 -24.80
N LEU A 56 29.01 -3.85 -26.07
CA LEU A 56 27.90 -3.11 -26.71
C LEU A 56 26.64 -3.96 -26.88
N LEU A 57 26.79 -5.24 -27.27
CA LEU A 57 25.68 -6.17 -27.40
C LEU A 57 25.03 -6.47 -26.04
N LEU A 58 25.84 -6.72 -25.00
CA LEU A 58 25.34 -6.91 -23.64
C LEU A 58 24.61 -5.66 -23.13
N ARG A 59 25.15 -4.46 -23.39
CA ARG A 59 24.47 -3.21 -23.03
C ARG A 59 23.14 -3.05 -23.75
N ARG A 60 23.08 -3.36 -25.04
CA ARG A 60 21.82 -3.33 -25.81
C ARG A 60 20.81 -4.33 -25.25
N GLN A 61 21.23 -5.58 -25.01
CA GLN A 61 20.36 -6.60 -24.41
C GLN A 61 19.79 -6.14 -23.07
N VAL A 62 20.63 -5.59 -22.18
CA VAL A 62 20.15 -5.06 -20.89
C VAL A 62 19.18 -3.89 -21.08
N HIS A 63 19.44 -2.99 -22.04
CA HIS A 63 18.52 -1.89 -22.35
C HIS A 63 17.17 -2.40 -22.89
N ASP A 64 17.19 -3.36 -23.80
CA ASP A 64 16.00 -3.96 -24.41
C ASP A 64 15.18 -4.75 -23.38
N GLU A 65 15.85 -5.53 -22.51
CA GLU A 65 15.23 -6.23 -21.39
C GLU A 65 14.53 -5.26 -20.43
N LEU A 66 15.20 -4.15 -20.05
CA LEU A 66 14.60 -3.14 -19.19
C LEU A 66 13.42 -2.43 -19.86
N ALA A 67 13.51 -2.15 -21.17
CA ALA A 67 12.42 -1.56 -21.92
C ALA A 67 11.19 -2.49 -21.98
N ALA A 68 11.41 -3.79 -22.21
CA ALA A 68 10.36 -4.80 -22.18
C ALA A 68 9.73 -4.95 -20.78
N GLU A 69 10.54 -4.94 -19.72
CA GLU A 69 10.02 -5.00 -18.34
C GLU A 69 9.19 -3.76 -17.99
N ARG A 70 9.58 -2.56 -18.44
CA ARG A 70 8.79 -1.32 -18.28
C ARG A 70 7.47 -1.41 -19.01
N ALA A 71 7.49 -1.82 -20.29
CA ALA A 71 6.30 -1.95 -21.10
C ALA A 71 5.28 -2.92 -20.47
N ALA A 72 5.73 -4.10 -20.04
CA ALA A 72 4.88 -5.09 -19.39
C ALA A 72 4.25 -4.55 -18.08
N LEU A 73 5.02 -3.79 -17.29
CA LEU A 73 4.52 -3.20 -16.05
C LEU A 73 3.47 -2.11 -16.32
N LEU A 74 3.71 -1.25 -17.32
CA LEU A 74 2.77 -0.21 -17.73
C LEU A 74 1.50 -0.80 -18.36
N ASP A 75 1.61 -1.87 -19.13
CA ASP A 75 0.44 -2.57 -19.70
C ASP A 75 -0.45 -3.15 -18.61
N GLY A 76 0.14 -3.77 -17.57
CA GLY A 76 -0.59 -4.23 -16.40
C GLY A 76 -1.33 -3.09 -15.67
N VAL A 77 -0.70 -1.92 -15.53
CA VAL A 77 -1.37 -0.74 -14.95
C VAL A 77 -2.49 -0.22 -15.83
N ARG A 78 -2.30 -0.16 -17.15
CA ARG A 78 -3.35 0.27 -18.09
C ARG A 78 -4.56 -0.67 -18.05
N GLU A 79 -4.31 -1.97 -17.98
CA GLU A 79 -5.37 -2.97 -17.82
C GLU A 79 -6.18 -2.71 -16.54
N GLN A 80 -5.52 -2.55 -15.39
CA GLN A 80 -6.23 -2.25 -14.13
C GLN A 80 -6.92 -0.88 -14.15
N ALA A 81 -6.27 0.14 -14.70
CA ALA A 81 -6.84 1.48 -14.83
C ALA A 81 -8.11 1.50 -15.69
N SER A 82 -8.22 0.63 -16.69
CA SER A 82 -9.41 0.53 -17.55
C SER A 82 -10.67 0.10 -16.79
N ARG A 83 -10.52 -0.52 -15.61
CA ARG A 83 -11.62 -0.95 -14.72
C ARG A 83 -12.17 0.19 -13.84
N VAL A 84 -11.47 1.33 -13.79
CA VAL A 84 -11.79 2.46 -12.92
C VAL A 84 -12.20 3.66 -13.77
N THR A 85 -13.42 4.15 -13.58
CA THR A 85 -13.93 5.32 -14.31
C THR A 85 -13.50 6.63 -13.63
N PRO A 86 -13.56 7.77 -14.35
CA PRO A 86 -13.36 9.08 -13.73
C PRO A 86 -14.36 9.40 -12.61
N ASP A 87 -15.58 8.86 -12.65
CA ASP A 87 -16.57 9.07 -11.59
C ASP A 87 -16.21 8.30 -10.31
N ASP A 88 -15.67 7.07 -10.45
CA ASP A 88 -15.18 6.28 -9.32
C ASP A 88 -14.05 7.02 -8.57
N ARG A 89 -13.16 7.68 -9.31
CA ARG A 89 -12.09 8.53 -8.72
C ARG A 89 -12.68 9.71 -7.96
N ARG A 90 -13.71 10.36 -8.52
CA ARG A 90 -14.41 11.48 -7.86
C ARG A 90 -15.17 11.02 -6.62
N ALA A 91 -15.73 9.81 -6.62
CA ALA A 91 -16.41 9.24 -5.45
C ALA A 91 -15.47 9.12 -4.25
N LEU A 92 -14.22 8.69 -4.47
CA LEU A 92 -13.21 8.64 -3.41
C LEU A 92 -12.86 10.05 -2.89
N GLU A 93 -12.71 11.03 -3.78
CA GLU A 93 -12.44 12.41 -3.37
C GLU A 93 -13.61 13.02 -2.58
N ARG A 94 -14.86 12.73 -2.97
CA ARG A 94 -16.06 13.08 -2.18
C ARG A 94 -16.02 12.41 -0.80
N ALA A 95 -15.68 11.12 -0.73
CA ALA A 95 -15.54 10.41 0.54
C ALA A 95 -14.50 11.08 1.46
N ARG A 96 -13.32 11.45 0.93
CA ARG A 96 -12.28 12.18 1.67
C ARG A 96 -12.76 13.53 2.16
N HIS A 97 -13.46 14.27 1.30
CA HIS A 97 -14.02 15.58 1.65
C HIS A 97 -15.02 15.49 2.81
N TRP A 98 -15.97 14.53 2.75
CA TRP A 98 -16.93 14.29 3.82
C TRP A 98 -16.27 13.92 5.14
N LEU A 99 -15.28 13.02 5.12
CA LEU A 99 -14.53 12.63 6.31
C LEU A 99 -13.83 13.83 6.96
N ALA A 100 -13.13 14.64 6.16
CA ALA A 100 -12.45 15.84 6.65
C ALA A 100 -13.45 16.86 7.21
N GLN A 101 -14.57 17.09 6.54
CA GLN A 101 -15.61 18.02 6.97
C GLN A 101 -16.23 17.61 8.31
N VAL A 102 -16.64 16.35 8.45
CA VAL A 102 -17.28 15.84 9.67
C VAL A 102 -16.27 15.77 10.84
N ALA A 103 -15.00 15.51 10.55
CA ALA A 103 -13.96 15.52 11.57
C ALA A 103 -13.57 16.94 12.04
N ALA A 104 -13.61 17.95 11.16
CA ALA A 104 -13.21 19.32 11.45
C ALA A 104 -14.31 20.16 12.13
N GLY A 105 -15.59 19.83 11.92
CA GLY A 105 -16.72 20.65 12.38
C GLY A 105 -17.11 20.48 13.86
N GLU A 106 -17.74 21.53 14.41
CA GLU A 106 -18.69 21.38 15.51
C GLU A 106 -19.82 20.43 15.07
N PRO A 107 -20.36 19.58 15.96
CA PRO A 107 -21.18 18.45 15.55
C PRO A 107 -22.43 18.98 14.82
N PRO A 108 -22.67 18.59 13.56
CA PRO A 108 -23.96 18.82 12.93
C PRO A 108 -25.04 18.15 13.78
N GLU A 109 -26.24 18.71 13.77
CA GLU A 109 -27.39 18.09 14.42
C GLU A 109 -27.58 16.66 13.91
N ASP A 110 -28.08 15.78 14.78
CA ASP A 110 -28.41 14.41 14.43
C ASP A 110 -29.35 14.41 13.20
N LEU A 111 -28.95 13.71 12.15
CA LEU A 111 -29.62 13.67 10.87
C LEU A 111 -29.94 12.23 10.49
N ILE A 112 -31.22 11.97 10.21
CA ILE A 112 -31.70 10.70 9.67
C ILE A 112 -32.56 11.00 8.44
N ALA A 113 -32.07 10.61 7.26
CA ALA A 113 -32.83 10.72 6.02
C ALA A 113 -34.08 9.83 6.06
N GLU A 114 -35.17 10.30 5.44
CA GLU A 114 -36.48 9.62 5.46
C GLU A 114 -36.42 8.18 4.93
N GLU A 115 -35.58 7.93 3.91
CA GLU A 115 -35.38 6.61 3.32
C GLU A 115 -34.80 5.56 4.29
N LEU A 116 -34.21 5.99 5.42
CA LEU A 116 -33.69 5.10 6.46
C LEU A 116 -34.71 4.76 7.54
N ARG A 117 -35.88 5.43 7.57
CA ARG A 117 -36.87 5.32 8.66
C ARG A 117 -37.77 4.09 8.58
N SER A 118 -37.66 3.30 7.50
CA SER A 118 -38.40 2.06 7.34
C SER A 118 -37.44 0.87 7.31
N ALA A 119 -37.89 -0.30 7.78
CA ALA A 119 -37.07 -1.51 7.79
C ALA A 119 -36.63 -1.92 6.36
N ASP A 120 -37.53 -1.80 5.39
CA ASP A 120 -37.25 -2.11 3.99
C ASP A 120 -36.31 -1.08 3.37
N GLY A 121 -36.52 0.21 3.65
CA GLY A 121 -35.64 1.30 3.19
C GLY A 121 -34.23 1.19 3.75
N LEU A 122 -34.10 0.95 5.06
CA LEU A 122 -32.83 0.70 5.72
C LEU A 122 -32.11 -0.51 5.11
N SER A 123 -32.82 -1.63 4.94
CA SER A 123 -32.25 -2.84 4.34
C SER A 123 -31.76 -2.59 2.90
N ALA A 124 -32.56 -1.86 2.11
CA ALA A 124 -32.21 -1.52 0.74
C ALA A 124 -31.00 -0.57 0.65
N VAL A 125 -30.85 0.36 1.59
CA VAL A 125 -29.68 1.25 1.65
C VAL A 125 -28.45 0.48 2.11
N LEU A 126 -28.54 -0.30 3.19
CA LEU A 126 -27.39 -1.06 3.71
C LEU A 126 -26.85 -2.08 2.69
N ALA A 127 -27.71 -2.67 1.84
CA ALA A 127 -27.27 -3.60 0.80
C ALA A 127 -26.44 -2.98 -0.34
N ARG A 128 -26.33 -1.65 -0.42
CA ARG A 128 -25.58 -0.97 -1.50
C ARG A 128 -24.06 -1.15 -1.31
N PRO A 129 -23.27 -1.16 -2.41
CA PRO A 129 -21.81 -1.16 -2.32
C PRO A 129 -21.28 0.00 -1.45
N THR A 130 -20.54 -0.33 -0.39
CA THR A 130 -20.22 0.59 0.71
C THR A 130 -18.71 0.66 0.95
N LEU A 131 -18.15 1.87 1.00
CA LEU A 131 -16.83 2.13 1.57
C LEU A 131 -16.94 2.25 3.08
N TYR A 132 -16.05 1.57 3.80
CA TYR A 132 -16.02 1.60 5.27
C TYR A 132 -14.68 2.10 5.81
N VAL A 133 -14.76 2.97 6.82
CA VAL A 133 -13.61 3.39 7.63
C VAL A 133 -14.04 3.74 9.06
N ARG A 134 -13.19 3.40 10.02
CA ARG A 134 -13.28 3.84 11.40
C ARG A 134 -11.93 4.36 11.89
N GLY A 135 -11.95 5.37 12.75
CA GLY A 135 -10.80 5.72 13.56
C GLY A 135 -10.96 7.01 14.34
N PRO A 136 -9.87 7.50 14.96
CA PRO A 136 -9.93 8.67 15.80
C PRO A 136 -10.11 9.95 14.97
N GLN A 137 -10.85 10.92 15.51
CA GLN A 137 -11.14 12.20 14.86
C GLN A 137 -9.89 12.91 14.33
N ALA A 138 -8.79 12.88 15.08
CA ALA A 138 -7.53 13.50 14.68
C ALA A 138 -6.93 12.92 13.40
N SER A 139 -7.14 11.62 13.12
CA SER A 139 -6.60 10.97 11.93
C SER A 139 -7.23 11.48 10.64
N PHE A 140 -8.47 11.97 10.68
CA PHE A 140 -9.16 12.48 9.49
C PHE A 140 -8.77 13.92 9.11
N ALA A 141 -7.89 14.56 9.88
CA ALA A 141 -7.43 15.93 9.62
C ALA A 141 -6.33 16.01 8.54
N SER A 142 -5.65 14.91 8.21
CA SER A 142 -4.60 14.87 7.19
C SER A 142 -4.70 13.64 6.29
N PRO A 143 -4.17 13.71 5.05
CA PRO A 143 -4.10 12.55 4.16
C PRO A 143 -3.34 11.36 4.76
N GLU A 144 -2.25 11.62 5.47
CA GLU A 144 -1.41 10.60 6.10
C GLU A 144 -2.15 9.92 7.27
N GLY A 145 -2.79 10.72 8.13
CA GLY A 145 -3.59 10.19 9.24
C GLY A 145 -4.76 9.35 8.74
N LEU A 146 -5.42 9.76 7.65
CA LEU A 146 -6.51 9.02 7.04
C LEU A 146 -6.01 7.67 6.51
N GLN A 147 -4.84 7.66 5.87
CA GLN A 147 -4.24 6.43 5.34
C GLN A 147 -3.90 5.44 6.46
N GLU A 148 -3.31 5.91 7.55
CA GLU A 148 -2.98 5.11 8.73
C GLU A 148 -4.24 4.54 9.41
N SER A 149 -5.25 5.38 9.61
CA SER A 149 -6.53 4.98 10.19
C SER A 149 -7.25 3.96 9.30
N ALA A 150 -7.28 4.18 7.99
CA ALA A 150 -7.89 3.23 7.06
C ALA A 150 -7.15 1.87 7.09
N ALA A 151 -5.81 1.88 7.17
CA ALA A 151 -4.98 0.67 7.24
C ALA A 151 -5.29 -0.19 8.47
N THR A 152 -5.61 0.46 9.60
CA THR A 152 -5.93 -0.18 10.89
C THR A 152 -7.44 -0.35 11.14
N SER A 153 -8.29 0.02 10.17
CA SER A 153 -9.74 -0.14 10.22
C SER A 153 -10.19 -1.42 9.50
N PRO A 154 -10.21 -2.60 10.16
CA PRO A 154 -10.83 -3.79 9.59
C PRO A 154 -12.35 -3.62 9.49
N LYS A 155 -13.03 -4.51 8.76
CA LYS A 155 -14.47 -4.67 8.99
C LYS A 155 -14.63 -5.26 10.38
N ASP A 156 -15.38 -4.59 11.24
CA ASP A 156 -15.45 -4.90 12.66
C ASP A 156 -16.86 -5.37 13.08
N ALA A 157 -17.05 -5.53 14.39
CA ALA A 157 -18.32 -5.95 14.96
C ALA A 157 -19.46 -4.94 14.72
N PHE A 158 -19.15 -3.65 14.52
CA PHE A 158 -20.17 -2.65 14.17
C PHE A 158 -20.77 -2.99 12.80
N VAL A 159 -19.94 -3.18 11.77
CA VAL A 159 -20.44 -3.48 10.42
C VAL A 159 -21.19 -4.80 10.39
N LEU A 160 -20.73 -5.81 11.13
CA LEU A 160 -21.44 -7.09 11.24
C LEU A 160 -22.82 -6.91 11.88
N CYS A 161 -22.89 -6.26 13.04
CA CYS A 161 -24.15 -6.10 13.79
C CYS A 161 -25.10 -5.09 13.14
N LEU A 162 -24.60 -4.15 12.32
CA LEU A 162 -25.45 -3.27 11.53
C LEU A 162 -26.20 -4.04 10.42
N ASN A 163 -25.54 -5.02 9.81
CA ASN A 163 -26.11 -5.84 8.74
C ASN A 163 -26.89 -7.07 9.25
N GLU A 164 -26.40 -7.69 10.32
CA GLU A 164 -27.04 -8.81 11.01
C GLU A 164 -27.26 -8.45 12.49
N PRO A 165 -28.32 -7.68 12.81
CA PRO A 165 -28.55 -7.26 14.19
C PRO A 165 -28.69 -8.43 15.15
N PRO A 166 -28.10 -8.32 16.36
CA PRO A 166 -28.43 -9.23 17.45
C PRO A 166 -29.91 -9.05 17.84
N ALA A 167 -30.53 -10.12 18.35
CA ALA A 167 -31.93 -10.07 18.78
C ALA A 167 -32.13 -9.26 20.07
N THR A 168 -31.10 -9.16 20.91
CA THR A 168 -31.14 -8.47 22.20
C THR A 168 -29.81 -7.74 22.47
N ARG A 169 -29.87 -6.68 23.28
CA ARG A 169 -28.72 -5.91 23.77
C ARG A 169 -28.01 -6.58 24.97
N SER A 170 -28.35 -7.82 25.32
CA SER A 170 -27.75 -8.51 26.47
C SER A 170 -26.27 -8.85 26.22
N GLU A 171 -25.43 -8.76 27.26
CA GLU A 171 -23.98 -9.04 27.20
C GLU A 171 -23.65 -10.34 26.47
N ARG A 172 -24.35 -11.43 26.80
CA ARG A 172 -24.16 -12.75 26.19
C ARG A 172 -24.35 -12.73 24.66
N THR A 173 -25.44 -12.11 24.20
CA THR A 173 -25.78 -12.05 22.75
C THR A 173 -24.76 -11.19 22.01
N ILE A 174 -24.42 -10.02 22.56
CA ILE A 174 -23.45 -9.12 21.96
C ILE A 174 -22.07 -9.78 21.89
N LEU A 175 -21.58 -10.38 22.99
CA LEU A 175 -20.30 -11.09 23.02
C LEU A 175 -20.22 -12.21 21.97
N GLY A 176 -21.31 -12.96 21.76
CA GLY A 176 -21.37 -13.97 20.71
C GLY A 176 -21.17 -13.41 19.30
N ARG A 177 -21.73 -12.22 19.03
CA ARG A 177 -21.54 -11.51 17.75
C ARG A 177 -20.13 -10.91 17.64
N THR A 178 -19.60 -10.34 18.71
CA THR A 178 -18.23 -9.81 18.74
C THR A 178 -17.21 -10.90 18.45
N ARG A 179 -17.32 -12.06 19.09
CA ARG A 179 -16.44 -13.22 18.80
C ARG A 179 -16.55 -13.68 17.35
N THR A 180 -17.75 -13.65 16.78
CA THR A 180 -17.95 -13.96 15.34
C THR A 180 -17.22 -12.95 14.46
N ALA A 181 -17.30 -11.65 14.76
CA ALA A 181 -16.61 -10.62 14.02
C ALA A 181 -15.08 -10.77 14.13
N TYR A 182 -14.56 -11.06 15.32
CA TYR A 182 -13.12 -11.22 15.58
C TYR A 182 -12.57 -12.49 14.91
N ALA A 183 -13.31 -13.60 14.94
CA ALA A 183 -12.95 -14.82 14.23
C ALA A 183 -12.96 -14.64 12.71
N GLY A 184 -13.77 -13.70 12.20
CA GLY A 184 -13.95 -13.48 10.77
C GLY A 184 -14.62 -14.68 10.07
N GLY A 185 -14.17 -14.97 8.84
CA GLY A 185 -14.63 -16.15 8.08
C GLY A 185 -15.89 -15.92 7.24
N SER A 186 -16.55 -17.02 6.89
CA SER A 186 -17.64 -17.04 5.89
C SER A 186 -18.84 -16.17 6.28
N ARG A 187 -19.23 -16.17 7.56
CA ARG A 187 -20.35 -15.35 8.03
C ARG A 187 -20.06 -13.86 7.91
N MET A 188 -18.87 -13.43 8.33
CA MET A 188 -18.43 -12.05 8.16
C MET A 188 -18.38 -11.66 6.67
N ALA A 189 -17.84 -12.54 5.83
CA ALA A 189 -17.77 -12.33 4.39
C ALA A 189 -19.16 -12.24 3.73
N GLN A 190 -20.12 -13.07 4.16
CA GLN A 190 -21.49 -13.06 3.65
C GLN A 190 -22.24 -11.80 4.06
N ALA A 191 -22.21 -11.45 5.35
CA ALA A 191 -22.92 -10.28 5.89
C ALA A 191 -22.36 -8.95 5.35
N THR A 192 -21.07 -8.90 5.05
CA THR A 192 -20.36 -7.66 4.68
C THR A 192 -19.77 -7.71 3.26
N GLY A 193 -20.27 -8.59 2.40
CA GLY A 193 -19.71 -8.80 1.05
C GLY A 193 -19.81 -7.58 0.13
N HIS A 194 -20.79 -6.70 0.36
CA HIS A 194 -20.96 -5.42 -0.34
C HIS A 194 -20.16 -4.27 0.29
N VAL A 195 -19.51 -4.50 1.44
CA VAL A 195 -18.69 -3.50 2.14
C VAL A 195 -17.24 -3.69 1.74
N GLU A 196 -16.52 -2.62 1.44
CA GLU A 196 -15.10 -2.63 1.17
C GLU A 196 -14.37 -1.63 2.04
N ARG A 197 -13.14 -1.94 2.40
CA ARG A 197 -12.33 -1.06 3.26
C ARG A 197 -11.79 0.10 2.44
N LEU A 198 -11.88 1.32 2.97
CA LEU A 198 -11.30 2.52 2.35
C LEU A 198 -9.82 2.37 2.02
N HIS A 199 -9.07 1.64 2.84
CA HIS A 199 -7.64 1.38 2.65
C HIS A 199 -7.30 0.79 1.28
N ALA A 200 -8.14 -0.13 0.76
CA ALA A 200 -7.88 -0.78 -0.51
C ALA A 200 -7.83 0.25 -1.66
N ALA A 201 -8.77 1.21 -1.65
CA ALA A 201 -8.79 2.31 -2.61
C ALA A 201 -7.60 3.27 -2.41
N LEU A 202 -7.30 3.65 -1.17
CA LEU A 202 -6.23 4.61 -0.84
C LEU A 202 -4.83 4.11 -1.22
N VAL A 203 -4.54 2.81 -1.07
CA VAL A 203 -3.23 2.24 -1.43
C VAL A 203 -3.11 1.99 -2.94
N THR A 204 -4.20 1.62 -3.59
CA THR A 204 -4.14 1.17 -4.99
C THR A 204 -4.28 2.32 -5.98
N LEU A 205 -5.11 3.33 -5.67
CA LEU A 205 -5.37 4.42 -6.61
C LEU A 205 -4.11 5.19 -7.02
N PRO A 206 -3.16 5.52 -6.11
CA PRO A 206 -1.91 6.18 -6.49
C PRO A 206 -1.06 5.39 -7.49
N LEU A 207 -1.19 4.07 -7.54
CA LEU A 207 -0.48 3.21 -8.51
C LEU A 207 -1.04 3.34 -9.92
N LEU A 208 -2.27 3.84 -10.05
CA LEU A 208 -2.95 4.09 -11.32
C LEU A 208 -2.74 5.51 -11.83
N ASP A 209 -2.02 6.36 -11.09
CA ASP A 209 -1.81 7.75 -11.43
C ASP A 209 -0.60 7.95 -12.37
N PRO A 210 -0.60 9.01 -13.19
CA PRO A 210 0.51 9.31 -14.10
C PRO A 210 1.87 9.42 -13.40
N ALA A 211 1.90 9.91 -12.16
CA ALA A 211 3.14 10.04 -11.38
C ALA A 211 3.80 8.69 -11.08
N TRP A 212 3.02 7.62 -10.89
CA TRP A 212 3.57 6.27 -10.73
C TRP A 212 4.08 5.71 -12.06
N GLN A 213 3.38 6.00 -13.17
CA GLN A 213 3.84 5.61 -14.50
C GLN A 213 5.19 6.26 -14.85
N GLU A 214 5.35 7.54 -14.53
CA GLU A 214 6.62 8.27 -14.69
C GLU A 214 7.76 7.62 -13.90
N ARG A 215 7.50 7.12 -12.67
CA ARG A 215 8.49 6.36 -11.89
C ARG A 215 8.92 5.07 -12.60
N VAL A 216 8.01 4.38 -13.29
CA VAL A 216 8.35 3.18 -14.08
C VAL A 216 9.20 3.54 -15.29
N GLU A 217 8.82 4.58 -16.02
CA GLU A 217 9.53 5.04 -17.21
C GLU A 217 10.96 5.49 -16.88
N THR A 218 11.13 6.20 -15.76
CA THR A 218 12.41 6.78 -15.34
C THR A 218 13.27 5.86 -14.46
N ALA A 219 12.78 4.68 -14.08
CA ALA A 219 13.51 3.74 -13.22
C ALA A 219 14.92 3.45 -13.75
N ALA A 220 15.95 3.64 -12.92
CA ALA A 220 17.35 3.61 -13.32
C ALA A 220 17.86 2.21 -13.70
N GLY A 221 17.20 1.16 -13.22
CA GLY A 221 17.58 -0.21 -13.55
C GLY A 221 16.69 -1.28 -12.91
N ARG A 222 17.10 -2.54 -13.09
CA ARG A 222 16.29 -3.72 -12.77
C ARG A 222 15.82 -3.78 -11.31
N ARG A 223 16.67 -3.38 -10.37
CA ARG A 223 16.34 -3.42 -8.93
C ARG A 223 15.14 -2.53 -8.60
N GLU A 224 15.10 -1.33 -9.19
CA GLU A 224 14.02 -0.37 -8.99
C GLU A 224 12.73 -0.85 -9.66
N LEU A 225 12.81 -1.35 -10.90
CA LEU A 225 11.67 -1.97 -11.58
C LEU A 225 11.09 -3.17 -10.79
N LEU A 226 11.93 -4.01 -10.19
CA LEU A 226 11.49 -5.11 -9.33
C LEU A 226 10.83 -4.62 -8.03
N GLN A 227 11.21 -3.43 -7.53
CA GLN A 227 10.52 -2.82 -6.39
C GLN A 227 9.13 -2.31 -6.80
N LEU A 228 9.03 -1.60 -7.94
CA LEU A 228 7.76 -1.12 -8.48
C LEU A 228 6.82 -2.28 -8.82
N ARG A 229 7.34 -3.36 -9.41
CA ARG A 229 6.56 -4.59 -9.65
C ARG A 229 6.00 -5.17 -8.36
N ARG A 230 6.81 -5.27 -7.30
CA ARG A 230 6.34 -5.78 -6.00
C ARG A 230 5.32 -4.86 -5.34
N GLU A 231 5.42 -3.55 -5.55
CA GLU A 231 4.42 -2.58 -5.11
C GLU A 231 3.08 -2.85 -5.80
N LEU A 232 3.10 -3.07 -7.13
CA LEU A 232 1.92 -3.43 -7.92
C LEU A 232 1.33 -4.79 -7.51
N GLU A 233 2.15 -5.83 -7.39
CA GLU A 233 1.71 -7.19 -7.03
C GLU A 233 1.09 -7.30 -5.64
N ARG A 234 1.50 -6.43 -4.71
CA ARG A 234 0.97 -6.40 -3.34
C ARG A 234 -0.32 -5.58 -3.22
N ALA A 235 -0.65 -4.77 -4.22
CA ALA A 235 -1.82 -3.92 -4.18
C ALA A 235 -3.10 -4.77 -4.31
N PRO A 236 -4.11 -4.55 -3.44
CA PRO A 236 -5.33 -5.34 -3.46
C PRO A 236 -6.29 -4.86 -4.56
N PHE A 237 -5.91 -5.02 -5.83
CA PHE A 237 -6.62 -4.44 -6.99
C PHE A 237 -8.11 -4.77 -7.04
N ASP A 238 -8.49 -6.03 -6.86
CA ASP A 238 -9.91 -6.39 -6.93
C ASP A 238 -10.74 -5.77 -5.81
N ALA A 239 -10.20 -5.71 -4.60
CA ALA A 239 -10.86 -5.02 -3.49
C ALA A 239 -10.89 -3.51 -3.73
N ALA A 240 -9.82 -2.93 -4.29
CA ALA A 240 -9.75 -1.51 -4.61
C ALA A 240 -10.75 -1.10 -5.69
N VAL A 241 -10.92 -1.90 -6.75
CA VAL A 241 -11.93 -1.64 -7.79
C VAL A 241 -13.33 -1.66 -7.18
N ARG A 242 -13.66 -2.67 -6.35
CA ARG A 242 -14.95 -2.72 -5.66
C ARG A 242 -15.13 -1.55 -4.68
N ALA A 243 -14.07 -1.16 -3.99
CA ALA A 243 -14.06 -0.01 -3.10
C ALA A 243 -14.29 1.32 -3.86
N LEU A 244 -13.64 1.50 -5.00
CA LEU A 244 -13.80 2.69 -5.85
C LEU A 244 -15.19 2.77 -6.50
N GLN A 245 -15.81 1.61 -6.77
CA GLN A 245 -17.18 1.50 -7.31
C GLN A 245 -18.26 1.58 -6.22
N ALA A 246 -17.89 1.84 -4.96
CA ALA A 246 -18.85 2.01 -3.89
C ALA A 246 -19.78 3.19 -4.16
N ARG A 247 -21.04 3.02 -3.77
CA ARG A 247 -22.10 4.03 -3.92
C ARG A 247 -22.32 4.82 -2.65
N GLN A 248 -21.83 4.32 -1.52
CA GLN A 248 -21.95 5.01 -0.24
C GLN A 248 -20.70 4.88 0.60
N LEU A 249 -20.52 5.81 1.55
CA LEU A 249 -19.49 5.79 2.57
C LEU A 249 -20.17 5.63 3.93
N LEU A 250 -19.83 4.55 4.64
CA LEU A 250 -20.14 4.35 6.05
C LEU A 250 -18.88 4.65 6.86
N PHE A 251 -18.97 5.55 7.82
CA PHE A 251 -17.84 5.93 8.65
C PHE A 251 -18.17 6.00 10.13
N LEU A 252 -17.17 5.72 10.97
CA LEU A 252 -17.19 5.95 12.40
C LEU A 252 -16.00 6.82 12.79
N ILE A 253 -16.28 7.96 13.41
CA ILE A 253 -15.24 8.87 13.91
C ILE A 253 -15.29 8.85 15.43
N ASP A 254 -14.29 8.19 16.02
CA ASP A 254 -14.09 8.11 17.46
C ASP A 254 -13.55 9.46 17.96
N GLY A 255 -14.33 10.16 18.78
CA GLY A 255 -13.93 11.42 19.39
C GLY A 255 -12.91 11.22 20.52
N PRO A 256 -12.43 12.32 21.13
CA PRO A 256 -11.49 12.21 22.24
C PRO A 256 -12.14 11.45 23.40
N ALA A 257 -11.42 10.47 23.93
CA ALA A 257 -11.86 9.72 25.09
C ALA A 257 -11.86 10.55 26.36
N ASP A 258 -12.79 10.25 27.24
CA ASP A 258 -12.82 10.84 28.57
C ASP A 258 -11.54 10.48 29.32
N THR A 259 -10.99 11.46 30.05
CA THR A 259 -9.81 11.24 30.90
C THR A 259 -10.16 10.48 32.18
N THR A 260 -11.45 10.32 32.47
CA THR A 260 -11.99 9.62 33.63
C THR A 260 -12.78 8.39 33.18
N GLY A 261 -12.48 7.22 33.75
CA GLY A 261 -13.12 5.96 33.41
C GLY A 261 -12.11 4.79 33.47
N PRO A 262 -12.59 3.54 33.46
CA PRO A 262 -11.70 2.39 33.43
C PRO A 262 -10.81 2.43 32.17
N THR A 263 -9.53 2.09 32.32
CA THR A 263 -8.59 1.96 31.20
C THR A 263 -8.34 0.47 31.00
N GLU A 264 -8.91 -0.09 29.96
CA GLU A 264 -8.92 -1.54 29.74
C GLU A 264 -7.76 -1.99 28.83
N LEU A 265 -7.48 -3.29 28.79
CA LEU A 265 -6.44 -3.87 27.92
C LEU A 265 -6.78 -3.70 26.42
N ASP A 266 -8.06 -3.79 26.05
CA ASP A 266 -8.55 -3.45 24.69
C ASP A 266 -8.60 -1.93 24.45
N GLY A 267 -8.22 -1.12 25.45
CA GLY A 267 -8.03 0.32 25.33
C GLY A 267 -9.31 1.17 25.25
N GLU A 268 -10.49 0.54 25.25
CA GLU A 268 -11.77 1.26 25.16
C GLU A 268 -12.04 2.05 26.45
N ARG A 269 -12.50 3.29 26.27
CA ARG A 269 -12.91 4.22 27.33
C ARG A 269 -14.21 4.89 26.93
N PRO A 270 -14.96 5.49 27.87
CA PRO A 270 -16.11 6.31 27.49
C PRO A 270 -15.69 7.42 26.53
N HIS A 271 -16.36 7.51 25.38
CA HIS A 271 -16.06 8.53 24.36
C HIS A 271 -17.24 8.73 23.41
N PRO A 272 -17.35 9.90 22.76
CA PRO A 272 -18.35 10.11 21.72
C PRO A 272 -17.88 9.49 20.40
N VAL A 273 -18.78 8.80 19.69
CA VAL A 273 -18.60 8.28 18.33
C VAL A 273 -19.59 8.99 17.40
N ARG A 274 -19.09 9.49 16.27
CA ARG A 274 -19.95 9.96 15.17
C ARG A 274 -20.09 8.83 14.15
N VAL A 275 -21.32 8.41 13.91
CA VAL A 275 -21.65 7.41 12.89
C VAL A 275 -22.28 8.14 11.72
N GLY A 276 -21.74 7.97 10.52
CA GLY A 276 -22.31 8.61 9.34
C GLY A 276 -22.40 7.70 8.12
N LEU A 277 -23.40 7.98 7.29
CA LEU A 277 -23.65 7.32 6.02
C LEU A 277 -23.87 8.40 4.96
N VAL A 278 -23.09 8.34 3.88
CA VAL A 278 -23.13 9.31 2.79
C VAL A 278 -23.42 8.58 1.48
N ASP A 279 -24.37 9.08 0.70
CA ASP A 279 -24.54 8.72 -0.70
C ASP A 279 -23.46 9.41 -1.53
N LEU A 280 -22.50 8.64 -2.02
CA LEU A 280 -21.41 9.15 -2.83
C LEU A 280 -21.85 9.49 -4.25
N GLY A 281 -22.96 8.95 -4.76
CA GLY A 281 -23.48 9.28 -6.09
C GLY A 281 -24.18 10.64 -6.10
N GLY A 282 -25.02 10.87 -5.08
CA GLY A 282 -25.77 12.11 -4.89
C GLY A 282 -25.04 13.21 -4.11
N ASP A 283 -23.85 12.92 -3.59
CA ASP A 283 -23.08 13.80 -2.68
C ASP A 283 -23.92 14.31 -1.51
N ARG A 284 -24.61 13.37 -0.84
CA ARG A 284 -25.64 13.68 0.17
C ARG A 284 -25.42 12.86 1.43
N LEU A 285 -25.45 13.55 2.58
CA LEU A 285 -25.49 12.91 3.89
C LEU A 285 -26.85 12.24 4.13
N LEU A 286 -26.85 10.94 4.39
CA LEU A 286 -28.05 10.16 4.70
C LEU A 286 -28.24 9.96 6.21
N LEU A 287 -27.13 9.79 6.92
CA LEU A 287 -27.09 9.57 8.35
C LEU A 287 -25.94 10.36 8.94
N LEU A 288 -26.19 11.03 10.04
CA LEU A 288 -25.15 11.44 10.98
C LEU A 288 -25.73 11.41 12.39
N LEU A 289 -25.22 10.52 13.21
CA LEU A 289 -25.63 10.41 14.62
C LEU A 289 -24.41 10.50 15.51
N ARG A 290 -24.55 11.23 16.61
CA ARG A 290 -23.56 11.25 17.68
C ARG A 290 -24.04 10.40 18.85
N ARG A 291 -23.29 9.36 19.19
CA ARG A 291 -23.59 8.50 20.33
C ARG A 291 -22.41 8.44 21.28
N ARG A 292 -22.69 8.25 22.57
CA ARG A 292 -21.66 7.99 23.57
C ARG A 292 -21.50 6.48 23.69
N VAL A 293 -20.29 6.01 23.50
CA VAL A 293 -19.88 4.65 23.86
C VAL A 293 -19.40 4.70 25.31
N ASP A 294 -19.82 3.73 26.12
CA ASP A 294 -19.36 3.54 27.49
C ASP A 294 -19.33 2.03 27.79
N PRO A 295 -18.15 1.44 28.05
CA PRO A 295 -18.02 0.01 28.29
C PRO A 295 -18.52 -0.43 29.67
N SER A 296 -19.05 0.47 30.51
CA SER A 296 -19.47 0.18 31.89
C SER A 296 -20.57 -0.88 32.03
N TRP A 297 -21.34 -1.15 30.97
CA TRP A 297 -22.38 -2.18 30.93
C TRP A 297 -21.82 -3.61 30.76
N ILE A 298 -20.53 -3.76 30.46
CA ILE A 298 -19.86 -5.05 30.23
C ILE A 298 -19.21 -5.53 31.53
N SER A 299 -19.40 -6.81 31.87
CA SER A 299 -18.71 -7.42 33.01
C SER A 299 -17.18 -7.31 32.90
N GLU A 300 -16.49 -7.14 34.03
CA GLU A 300 -15.04 -6.86 34.07
C GLU A 300 -14.21 -7.90 33.30
N ALA A 301 -14.54 -9.18 33.46
CA ALA A 301 -13.82 -10.27 32.79
C ALA A 301 -13.93 -10.21 31.26
N THR A 302 -15.12 -9.89 30.74
CA THR A 302 -15.35 -9.77 29.31
C THR A 302 -14.77 -8.46 28.76
N ARG A 303 -14.93 -7.37 29.52
CA ARG A 303 -14.54 -6.02 29.13
C ARG A 303 -13.04 -5.91 28.87
N ALA A 304 -12.21 -6.60 29.65
CA ALA A 304 -10.77 -6.61 29.45
C ALA A 304 -10.33 -7.08 28.05
N GLU A 305 -11.09 -7.99 27.42
CA GLU A 305 -10.70 -8.62 26.15
C GLU A 305 -11.55 -8.14 24.95
N TYR A 306 -12.79 -7.72 25.17
CA TYR A 306 -13.77 -7.51 24.09
C TYR A 306 -14.48 -6.14 24.13
N ALA A 307 -14.09 -5.20 24.99
CA ALA A 307 -14.81 -3.94 25.18
C ALA A 307 -15.13 -3.23 23.85
N ARG A 308 -14.11 -2.98 23.02
CA ARG A 308 -14.27 -2.26 21.76
C ARG A 308 -15.24 -2.98 20.84
N GLY A 309 -15.07 -4.29 20.67
CA GLY A 309 -15.91 -5.09 19.79
C GLY A 309 -17.36 -5.23 20.29
N MET A 310 -17.58 -5.24 21.59
CA MET A 310 -18.92 -5.32 22.17
C MET A 310 -19.64 -3.98 22.06
N ASP A 311 -18.96 -2.89 22.41
CA ASP A 311 -19.50 -1.54 22.24
C ASP A 311 -19.79 -1.21 20.78
N SER A 312 -18.94 -1.66 19.85
CA SER A 312 -19.17 -1.53 18.41
C SER A 312 -20.46 -2.23 17.97
N CYS A 313 -20.71 -3.44 18.46
CA CYS A 313 -21.92 -4.19 18.11
C CYS A 313 -23.17 -3.62 18.79
N ALA A 314 -23.05 -3.18 20.05
CA ALA A 314 -24.13 -2.51 20.78
C ALA A 314 -24.49 -1.19 20.10
N LEU A 315 -23.50 -0.37 19.74
CA LEU A 315 -23.69 0.87 19.00
C LEU A 315 -24.41 0.62 17.67
N ALA A 316 -24.06 -0.44 16.93
CA ALA A 316 -24.76 -0.77 15.69
C ALA A 316 -26.24 -1.12 15.92
N LEU A 317 -26.56 -1.82 17.02
CA LEU A 317 -27.95 -2.11 17.39
C LEU A 317 -28.69 -0.83 17.77
N ASP A 318 -28.10 0.00 18.63
CA ASP A 318 -28.66 1.27 19.10
C ASP A 318 -28.97 2.19 17.90
N ILE A 319 -28.04 2.31 16.94
CA ILE A 319 -28.24 3.07 15.70
C ILE A 319 -29.42 2.50 14.88
N ARG A 320 -29.56 1.18 14.75
CA ARG A 320 -30.70 0.60 14.02
C ARG A 320 -32.03 0.91 14.69
N GLN A 321 -32.08 0.89 16.01
CA GLN A 321 -33.29 1.20 16.78
C GLN A 321 -33.68 2.67 16.60
N ASP A 322 -32.70 3.58 16.67
CA ASP A 322 -32.89 5.00 16.40
C ASP A 322 -33.44 5.26 14.99
N LEU A 323 -32.92 4.53 13.99
CA LEU A 323 -33.39 4.64 12.60
C LEU A 323 -34.84 4.20 12.44
N LEU A 324 -35.23 3.12 13.11
CA LEU A 324 -36.58 2.54 13.00
C LEU A 324 -37.61 3.16 13.94
N GLY A 325 -37.19 4.07 14.83
CA GLY A 325 -38.06 4.66 15.85
C GLY A 325 -38.53 3.64 16.90
N GLU A 326 -37.82 2.52 17.03
CA GLU A 326 -38.04 1.54 18.08
C GLU A 326 -37.36 2.08 19.35
N GLY A 327 -38.14 2.54 20.32
CA GLY A 327 -37.62 3.15 21.55
C GLY A 327 -36.61 2.25 22.30
N GLU A 328 -35.76 2.87 23.13
CA GLU A 328 -34.71 2.21 23.93
C GLU A 328 -35.16 0.83 24.46
N PRO A 329 -34.41 -0.24 24.18
CA PRO A 329 -34.66 -1.53 24.81
C PRO A 329 -34.38 -1.36 26.30
N THR A 330 -35.43 -1.52 27.10
CA THR A 330 -35.31 -1.65 28.55
C THR A 330 -34.23 -2.69 28.85
N ALA A 331 -33.17 -2.25 29.54
CA ALA A 331 -32.17 -3.16 30.08
C ALA A 331 -32.91 -4.13 31.01
N ALA A 332 -33.09 -5.38 30.55
CA ALA A 332 -33.55 -6.43 31.42
C ALA A 332 -32.44 -6.68 32.44
N GLU A 333 -32.74 -6.39 33.71
CA GLU A 333 -31.94 -6.66 34.90
C GLU A 333 -31.42 -8.11 34.96
#